data_AF-A0A350V307-F1
#
_entry.id   AF-A0A350V307-F1
#
_cell.length_a   1.000
_cell.length_b   1.000
_cell.length_c   1.000
_cell.angle_alpha   90.00
_cell.angle_beta   90.00
_cell.angle_gamma   90.00
#
_symmetry.space_group_name_H-M   'P 1'
#
loop_
_entity.id
_entity.type
_entity.pdbx_description
1 polymer ?
#
loop_
_entity_poly.entity_id
_entity_poly.type
_entity_poly.pdbx_seq_one_letter_code
_entity_poly.pdbx_strand_id
1 'polypeptide(L)'
;MFSKVINLSIIAVLTFILASCTKEIPKELLNNQKPQDNKQQQVEKDKMPDDSIHRNIGKNNTDSQTDTQGDTKAVEMMKAADDAEAKYMQSKSDADKKEYITKQMSAANYLMFEANLSPKKKYKPALQRYNKVLAIDPKHDEALENKKQIEDIYQSMGMPIPN
;
A
#
# COMPACT_ATOMS: atom_id res chain seq x y z
N MET A 1 53.37 -5.35 2.05
CA MET A 1 54.09 -5.71 0.80
C MET A 1 53.97 -7.23 0.69
N PHE A 2 53.12 -7.82 -0.14
CA PHE A 2 53.12 -7.79 -1.60
C PHE A 2 51.68 -7.84 -2.18
N SER A 3 51.45 -7.00 -3.18
CA SER A 3 50.30 -7.03 -4.08
C SER A 3 50.53 -8.01 -5.24
N LYS A 4 49.46 -8.64 -5.75
CA LYS A 4 49.11 -8.81 -7.18
C LYS A 4 47.84 -9.68 -7.31
N VAL A 5 46.68 -9.11 -7.58
CA VAL A 5 46.00 -8.96 -8.89
C VAL A 5 46.28 -10.08 -9.91
N ILE A 6 45.23 -10.83 -10.27
CA ILE A 6 45.12 -11.61 -11.50
C ILE A 6 43.78 -11.25 -12.17
N ASN A 7 43.92 -10.70 -13.38
CA ASN A 7 42.89 -10.44 -14.38
C ASN A 7 42.27 -11.75 -14.90
N LEU A 8 41.04 -11.73 -15.44
CA LEU A 8 40.82 -11.82 -16.90
C LEU A 8 39.33 -11.77 -17.28
N SER A 9 39.00 -10.88 -18.21
CA SER A 9 37.74 -10.74 -18.94
C SER A 9 37.27 -12.02 -19.62
N ILE A 10 35.95 -12.27 -19.62
CA ILE A 10 35.25 -12.79 -20.81
C ILE A 10 33.93 -12.04 -20.98
N ILE A 11 33.87 -11.32 -22.09
CA ILE A 11 32.69 -10.69 -22.69
C ILE A 11 31.86 -11.80 -23.34
N ALA A 12 30.56 -11.86 -23.07
CA ALA A 12 29.60 -12.57 -23.91
C ALA A 12 28.40 -11.66 -24.16
N VAL A 13 28.50 -10.89 -25.25
CA VAL A 13 27.37 -10.25 -25.92
C VAL A 13 26.60 -11.35 -26.63
N LEU A 14 25.31 -11.52 -26.35
CA LEU A 14 24.39 -12.12 -27.32
C LEU A 14 22.99 -11.51 -27.17
N THR A 15 22.76 -10.50 -27.99
CA THR A 15 21.45 -10.00 -28.42
C THR A 15 20.68 -11.08 -29.17
N PHE A 16 19.41 -11.35 -28.86
CA PHE A 16 18.50 -11.99 -29.83
C PHE A 16 17.04 -11.50 -29.68
N ILE A 17 16.68 -10.63 -30.64
CA ILE A 17 15.47 -10.58 -31.46
C ILE A 17 14.10 -10.32 -30.82
N LEU A 18 13.54 -9.16 -31.21
CA LEU A 18 12.14 -8.76 -31.18
C LEU A 18 11.27 -9.70 -32.04
N ALA A 19 10.17 -10.20 -31.46
CA ALA A 19 9.04 -10.71 -32.22
C ALA A 19 7.80 -9.86 -31.91
N SER A 20 7.56 -8.88 -32.78
CA SER A 20 6.27 -8.21 -32.94
C SER A 20 5.28 -9.18 -33.59
N CYS A 21 4.00 -9.12 -33.18
CA CYS A 21 2.78 -9.18 -33.99
C CYS A 21 1.61 -9.85 -33.22
N THR A 22 0.78 -8.97 -32.66
CA THR A 22 -0.69 -8.90 -32.82
C THR A 22 -1.43 -10.20 -33.13
N LYS A 23 -2.27 -10.64 -32.18
CA LYS A 23 -3.46 -11.43 -32.50
C LYS A 23 -4.68 -10.69 -31.97
N GLU A 24 -5.52 -10.32 -32.93
CA GLU A 24 -6.70 -9.48 -32.75
C GLU A 24 -7.83 -10.19 -32.00
N ILE A 25 -8.60 -9.39 -31.28
CA ILE A 25 -9.83 -9.78 -30.57
C ILE A 25 -10.99 -9.72 -31.57
N PRO A 26 -11.70 -10.82 -31.86
CA PRO A 26 -12.93 -10.76 -32.65
C PRO A 26 -14.06 -10.10 -31.83
N LYS A 27 -14.67 -9.05 -32.39
CA LYS A 27 -15.91 -8.43 -31.95
C LYS A 27 -17.07 -9.00 -32.76
N GLU A 28 -17.61 -10.11 -32.31
CA GLU A 28 -18.89 -10.70 -32.72
C GLU A 28 -19.46 -11.24 -31.40
N LEU A 29 -20.52 -10.71 -30.80
CA LEU A 29 -21.86 -10.65 -31.35
C LEU A 29 -22.60 -9.43 -30.78
N LEU A 30 -22.98 -8.54 -31.70
CA LEU A 30 -24.16 -7.71 -31.56
C LEU A 30 -25.37 -8.58 -31.20
N ASN A 31 -26.37 -7.92 -30.60
CA ASN A 31 -27.80 -8.25 -30.62
C ASN A 31 -28.34 -8.84 -29.31
N ASN A 32 -28.96 -7.97 -28.51
CA ASN A 32 -30.42 -7.96 -28.37
C ASN A 32 -30.85 -6.70 -27.62
N GLN A 33 -31.08 -5.63 -28.38
CA GLN A 33 -31.99 -4.57 -27.95
C GLN A 33 -33.41 -5.14 -27.98
N LYS A 34 -34.10 -5.12 -26.84
CA LYS A 34 -35.56 -4.98 -26.82
C LYS A 34 -35.90 -3.68 -26.08
N PRO A 35 -36.63 -2.76 -26.71
CA PRO A 35 -37.19 -1.59 -26.04
C PRO A 35 -38.37 -2.02 -25.16
N GLN A 36 -38.40 -1.59 -23.91
CA GLN A 36 -39.61 -1.59 -23.09
C GLN A 36 -39.98 -0.14 -22.80
N ASP A 37 -40.87 0.35 -23.65
CA ASP A 37 -42.02 1.20 -23.37
C ASP A 37 -41.92 2.14 -22.15
N ASN A 38 -41.64 3.39 -22.51
CA ASN A 38 -41.93 4.59 -21.75
C ASN A 38 -43.46 4.74 -21.56
N LYS A 39 -43.94 4.64 -20.32
CA LYS A 39 -45.15 5.33 -19.88
C LYS A 39 -44.80 6.30 -18.76
N GLN A 40 -44.80 7.58 -19.12
CA GLN A 40 -44.97 8.69 -18.22
C GLN A 40 -46.35 8.60 -17.54
N GLN A 41 -46.38 8.71 -16.23
CA GLN A 41 -47.48 9.36 -15.52
C GLN A 41 -46.93 10.10 -14.32
N GLN A 42 -47.17 11.41 -14.31
CA GLN A 42 -46.77 12.36 -13.29
C GLN A 42 -47.73 12.34 -12.09
N VAL A 43 -47.20 12.87 -10.98
CA VAL A 43 -47.87 13.51 -9.84
C VAL A 43 -48.28 12.59 -8.69
N GLU A 44 -47.46 12.56 -7.63
CA GLU A 44 -47.93 12.97 -6.30
C GLU A 44 -46.75 13.38 -5.41
N LYS A 45 -46.91 14.51 -4.72
CA LYS A 45 -46.03 14.95 -3.63
C LYS A 45 -46.33 14.06 -2.44
N ASP A 46 -45.51 13.05 -2.22
CA ASP A 46 -45.44 12.38 -0.93
C ASP A 46 -44.00 12.16 -0.49
N LYS A 47 -43.81 12.28 0.82
CA LYS A 47 -42.55 12.30 1.56
C LYS A 47 -41.58 11.24 1.04
N MET A 48 -40.30 11.62 0.88
CA MET A 48 -39.23 10.65 0.69
C MET A 48 -39.32 9.58 1.80
N PRO A 49 -39.37 8.28 1.46
CA PRO A 49 -39.27 7.23 2.45
C PRO A 49 -37.91 7.33 3.13
N ASP A 50 -37.95 7.25 4.46
CA ASP A 50 -36.77 7.17 5.32
C ASP A 50 -36.09 5.81 5.08
N ASP A 51 -35.05 5.78 4.26
CA ASP A 51 -34.23 4.59 4.01
C ASP A 51 -33.31 4.26 5.21
N SER A 52 -33.82 4.40 6.43
CA SER A 52 -33.18 4.02 7.69
C SER A 52 -33.07 2.50 7.91
N ILE A 53 -33.04 1.69 6.85
CA ILE A 53 -32.80 0.24 6.93
C ILE A 53 -31.40 -0.11 6.40
N HIS A 54 -30.37 0.57 6.91
CA HIS A 54 -29.03 0.01 7.03
C HIS A 54 -28.51 0.24 8.44
N ARG A 55 -29.20 -0.36 9.42
CA ARG A 55 -28.75 -0.45 10.81
C ARG A 55 -28.86 -1.88 11.31
N ASN A 56 -27.94 -2.72 10.86
CA ASN A 56 -27.43 -3.79 11.72
C ASN A 56 -26.00 -3.43 12.12
N ILE A 57 -25.92 -2.38 12.94
CA ILE A 57 -24.74 -2.02 13.71
C ILE A 57 -24.57 -3.13 14.75
N GLY A 58 -23.77 -4.14 14.38
CA GLY A 58 -23.05 -4.93 15.36
C GLY A 58 -22.21 -3.96 16.18
N LYS A 59 -22.65 -3.76 17.43
CA LYS A 59 -22.01 -2.97 18.46
C LYS A 59 -20.48 -3.10 18.40
N ASN A 60 -19.82 -2.03 17.99
CA ASN A 60 -18.64 -1.52 18.66
C ASN A 60 -18.71 0.00 18.54
N ASN A 61 -19.14 0.64 19.62
CA ASN A 61 -19.02 2.08 19.79
C ASN A 61 -17.55 2.45 19.56
N THR A 62 -17.28 3.22 18.53
CA THR A 62 -16.13 4.13 18.55
C THR A 62 -16.64 5.43 18.01
N ASP A 63 -17.11 6.23 18.94
CA ASP A 63 -17.48 7.61 18.75
C ASP A 63 -16.38 8.34 17.96
N SER A 64 -16.82 9.17 17.03
CA SER A 64 -16.04 10.34 16.65
C SER A 64 -15.68 11.12 17.91
N GLN A 65 -14.46 11.68 17.95
CA GLN A 65 -13.76 12.37 19.06
C GLN A 65 -12.86 11.41 19.86
N THR A 66 -11.53 11.41 19.69
CA THR A 66 -10.62 12.53 19.90
C THR A 66 -9.23 12.22 19.31
N ASP A 67 -8.64 13.16 18.58
CA ASP A 67 -7.29 13.10 18.02
C ASP A 67 -6.15 13.15 19.08
N THR A 68 -6.47 12.97 20.36
CA THR A 68 -5.61 13.34 21.48
C THR A 68 -5.10 12.17 22.31
N GLN A 69 -5.54 10.93 22.03
CA GLN A 69 -4.99 9.75 22.69
C GLN A 69 -4.30 8.90 21.63
N GLY A 70 -2.98 9.07 21.50
CA GLY A 70 -2.17 8.34 20.53
C GLY A 70 -2.39 6.84 20.67
N ASP A 71 -2.57 6.16 19.53
CA ASP A 71 -2.68 4.72 19.45
C ASP A 71 -1.44 4.09 20.12
N THR A 72 -1.62 3.55 21.33
CA THR A 72 -0.50 3.02 22.14
C THR A 72 0.17 1.86 21.43
N LYS A 73 -0.60 1.06 20.68
CA LYS A 73 -0.05 -0.04 19.89
C LYS A 73 0.74 0.47 18.69
N ALA A 74 0.34 1.58 18.07
CA ALA A 74 1.17 2.22 17.04
C ALA A 74 2.54 2.65 17.62
N VAL A 75 2.54 3.24 18.82
CA VAL A 75 3.79 3.63 19.51
C VAL A 75 4.67 2.40 19.81
N GLU A 76 4.09 1.32 20.33
CA GLU A 76 4.81 0.08 20.62
C GLU A 76 5.40 -0.56 19.36
N MET A 77 4.61 -0.65 18.28
CA MET A 77 5.05 -1.23 17.01
C MET A 77 6.18 -0.41 16.39
N MET A 78 6.07 0.93 16.44
CA MET A 78 7.13 1.82 15.98
C MET A 78 8.41 1.63 16.79
N LYS A 79 8.31 1.57 18.12
CA LYS A 79 9.45 1.33 18.99
C LYS A 79 10.12 -0.01 18.69
N ALA A 80 9.35 -1.09 18.54
CA ALA A 80 9.89 -2.41 18.23
C ALA A 80 10.63 -2.44 16.88
N ALA A 81 10.14 -1.70 15.89
CA ALA A 81 10.80 -1.56 14.60
C ALA A 81 12.11 -0.74 14.69
N ASP A 82 12.13 0.30 15.52
CA ASP A 82 13.32 1.14 15.73
C ASP A 82 14.39 0.40 16.58
N ASP A 83 13.98 -0.41 17.55
CA ASP A 83 14.88 -1.29 18.32
C ASP A 83 15.52 -2.35 17.39
N ALA A 84 14.74 -2.96 16.49
CA ALA A 84 15.24 -3.92 15.51
C ALA A 84 16.20 -3.27 14.49
N GLU A 85 15.95 -2.01 14.12
CA GLU A 85 16.88 -1.22 13.33
C GLU A 85 18.20 -1.02 14.06
N ALA A 86 18.17 -0.55 15.31
CA ALA A 86 19.38 -0.35 16.09
C ALA A 86 20.20 -1.65 16.20
N LYS A 87 19.53 -2.78 16.47
CA LYS A 87 20.16 -4.10 16.55
C LYS A 87 20.82 -4.50 15.23
N TYR A 88 20.10 -4.39 14.11
CA TYR A 88 20.68 -4.70 12.79
C TYR A 88 21.82 -3.75 12.42
N MET A 89 21.72 -2.46 12.76
CA MET A 89 22.79 -1.49 12.50
C MET A 89 24.06 -1.81 13.29
N GLN A 90 23.94 -2.42 14.47
CA GLN A 90 25.08 -2.84 15.27
C GLN A 90 25.69 -4.15 14.78
N SER A 91 24.87 -5.17 14.52
CA SER A 91 25.36 -6.52 14.23
C SER A 91 25.63 -6.78 12.75
N LYS A 92 24.85 -6.15 11.86
CA LYS A 92 24.76 -6.42 10.42
C LYS A 92 24.56 -7.90 10.08
N SER A 93 24.02 -8.70 11.01
CA SER A 93 23.80 -10.13 10.83
C SER A 93 22.57 -10.40 9.96
N ASP A 94 22.55 -11.55 9.27
CA ASP A 94 21.38 -11.96 8.48
C ASP A 94 20.14 -12.21 9.35
N ALA A 95 20.33 -12.71 10.56
CA ALA A 95 19.24 -12.91 11.52
C ALA A 95 18.59 -11.57 11.91
N ASP A 96 19.41 -10.57 12.23
CA ASP A 96 18.91 -9.24 12.61
C ASP A 96 18.39 -8.47 11.39
N LYS A 97 18.93 -8.70 10.19
CA LYS A 97 18.37 -8.18 8.94
C LYS A 97 16.93 -8.68 8.75
N LYS A 98 16.68 -9.98 8.95
CA LYS A 98 15.33 -10.57 8.84
C LYS A 98 14.40 -10.00 9.92
N GLU A 99 14.88 -9.86 11.14
CA GLU A 99 14.10 -9.26 12.24
C GLU A 99 13.76 -7.79 11.94
N TYR A 100 14.72 -7.00 11.46
CA TYR A 100 14.53 -5.63 11.01
C TYR A 100 13.43 -5.53 9.96
N ILE A 101 13.53 -6.28 8.86
CA ILE A 101 12.50 -6.27 7.79
C ILE A 101 11.13 -6.62 8.37
N THR A 102 11.05 -7.69 9.17
CA THR A 102 9.79 -8.15 9.78
C THR A 102 9.15 -7.08 10.66
N LYS A 103 9.93 -6.43 11.51
CA LYS A 103 9.42 -5.40 12.44
C LYS A 103 9.05 -4.11 11.72
N GLN A 104 9.84 -3.69 10.72
CA GLN A 104 9.50 -2.53 9.89
C GLN A 104 8.20 -2.76 9.11
N MET A 105 8.02 -3.92 8.47
CA MET A 105 6.78 -4.30 7.78
C MET A 105 5.59 -4.32 8.76
N SER A 106 5.74 -4.96 9.91
CA SER A 106 4.68 -5.05 10.92
C SER A 106 4.20 -3.66 11.37
N ALA A 107 5.13 -2.76 11.67
CA ALA A 107 4.81 -1.40 12.08
C ALA A 107 4.20 -0.58 10.94
N ALA A 108 4.71 -0.70 9.71
CA ALA A 108 4.18 -0.02 8.54
C ALA A 108 2.74 -0.45 8.23
N ASN A 109 2.48 -1.76 8.20
CA ASN A 109 1.16 -2.33 7.97
C ASN A 109 0.17 -1.90 9.07
N TYR A 110 0.58 -1.97 10.34
CA TYR A 110 -0.28 -1.51 11.45
C TYR A 110 -0.64 -0.03 11.31
N LEU A 111 0.34 0.84 11.04
CA LEU A 111 0.10 2.26 10.83
C LEU A 111 -0.83 2.50 9.64
N MET A 112 -0.66 1.79 8.54
CA MET A 112 -1.44 2.00 7.33
C MET A 112 -2.90 1.55 7.49
N PHE A 113 -3.12 0.35 8.01
CA PHE A 113 -4.42 -0.33 7.96
C PHE A 113 -5.19 -0.31 9.28
N GLU A 114 -4.51 -0.44 10.42
CA GLU A 114 -5.14 -0.74 11.71
C GLU A 114 -5.17 0.45 12.68
N ALA A 115 -4.17 1.34 12.59
CA ALA A 115 -3.98 2.38 13.60
C ALA A 115 -5.17 3.35 13.64
N ASN A 116 -5.67 3.62 14.85
CA ASN A 116 -6.72 4.61 15.09
C ASN A 116 -6.11 6.02 15.15
N LEU A 117 -5.56 6.46 14.02
CA LEU A 117 -4.90 7.72 13.82
C LEU A 117 -5.46 8.39 12.56
N SER A 118 -5.44 9.72 12.51
CA SER A 118 -5.80 10.41 11.28
C SER A 118 -4.82 10.07 10.15
N PRO A 119 -5.25 10.09 8.88
CA PRO A 119 -4.40 9.81 7.71
C PRO A 119 -3.03 10.50 7.74
N LYS A 120 -3.01 11.79 8.12
CA LYS A 120 -1.78 12.60 8.22
C LYS A 120 -0.80 12.07 9.27
N LYS A 121 -1.29 11.49 10.35
CA LYS A 121 -0.47 10.93 11.44
C LYS A 121 0.07 9.53 11.12
N LYS A 122 -0.61 8.76 10.25
CA LYS A 122 -0.29 7.34 10.02
C LYS A 122 0.41 7.03 8.69
N TYR A 123 0.08 7.74 7.61
CA TYR A 123 0.66 7.43 6.29
C TYR A 123 2.11 7.84 6.12
N LYS A 124 2.51 9.01 6.62
CA LYS A 124 3.93 9.41 6.58
C LYS A 124 4.85 8.40 7.28
N PRO A 125 4.62 8.01 8.55
CA PRO A 125 5.50 7.04 9.19
C PRO A 125 5.40 5.64 8.56
N ALA A 126 4.24 5.22 8.05
CA ALA A 126 4.14 3.96 7.31
C ALA A 126 5.03 3.97 6.05
N LEU A 127 4.96 5.05 5.25
CA LEU A 127 5.78 5.21 4.04
C LEU A 127 7.28 5.16 4.35
N GLN A 128 7.72 5.85 5.40
CA GLN A 128 9.12 5.85 5.83
C GLN A 128 9.60 4.44 6.19
N ARG A 129 8.73 3.62 6.79
CA ARG A 129 9.05 2.23 7.15
C ARG A 129 9.08 1.29 5.95
N TYR A 130 8.19 1.45 4.96
CA TYR A 130 8.34 0.73 3.69
C TYR A 130 9.62 1.13 2.96
N ASN A 131 9.98 2.42 2.93
CA ASN A 131 11.25 2.87 2.36
C ASN A 131 12.46 2.23 3.06
N LYS A 132 12.42 2.07 4.38
CA LYS A 132 13.43 1.36 5.18
C LYS A 132 13.57 -0.11 4.75
N VAL A 133 12.45 -0.82 4.56
CA VAL A 133 12.47 -2.20 4.03
C VAL A 133 13.10 -2.24 2.64
N LEU A 134 12.66 -1.35 1.74
CA LEU A 134 13.12 -1.30 0.35
C LEU A 134 14.59 -0.90 0.20
N ALA A 135 15.16 -0.20 1.18
CA ALA A 135 16.60 0.09 1.21
C ALA A 135 17.45 -1.18 1.44
N ILE A 136 16.88 -2.20 2.08
CA ILE A 136 17.54 -3.46 2.44
C ILE A 136 17.15 -4.60 1.49
N ASP A 137 15.90 -4.59 1.02
CA ASP A 137 15.35 -5.51 0.03
C ASP A 137 14.55 -4.72 -1.03
N PRO A 138 15.20 -4.23 -2.10
CA PRO A 138 14.56 -3.42 -3.14
C PRO A 138 13.46 -4.14 -3.93
N LYS A 139 13.34 -5.46 -3.80
CA LYS A 139 12.35 -6.29 -4.50
C LYS A 139 11.28 -6.84 -3.55
N HIS A 140 11.12 -6.25 -2.38
CA HIS A 140 10.09 -6.66 -1.44
C HIS A 140 8.71 -6.23 -1.96
N ASP A 141 8.02 -7.16 -2.64
CA ASP A 141 6.77 -6.90 -3.38
C ASP A 141 5.71 -6.16 -2.55
N GLU A 142 5.43 -6.65 -1.34
CA GLU A 142 4.42 -6.04 -0.45
C GLU A 142 4.78 -4.59 -0.04
N ALA A 143 6.07 -4.29 0.13
CA ALA A 143 6.52 -2.96 0.51
C ALA A 143 6.42 -1.98 -0.67
N LEU A 144 6.69 -2.45 -1.89
CA LEU A 144 6.50 -1.68 -3.12
C LEU A 144 5.02 -1.34 -3.34
N GLU A 145 4.14 -2.33 -3.19
CA GLU A 145 2.71 -2.16 -3.36
C GLU A 145 2.13 -1.17 -2.34
N ASN A 146 2.41 -1.38 -1.05
CA ASN A 146 1.88 -0.53 0.01
C ASN A 146 2.47 0.89 -0.03
N LYS A 147 3.76 1.03 -0.39
CA LYS A 147 4.37 2.33 -0.68
C LYS A 147 3.59 3.05 -1.78
N LYS A 148 3.38 2.39 -2.91
CA LYS A 148 2.66 2.99 -4.05
C LYS A 148 1.25 3.42 -3.65
N GLN A 149 0.54 2.60 -2.87
CA GLN A 149 -0.79 2.95 -2.39
C GLN A 149 -0.79 4.22 -1.52
N ILE A 150 0.21 4.40 -0.65
CA ILE A 150 0.35 5.64 0.12
C ILE A 150 0.69 6.83 -0.78
N GLU A 151 1.58 6.66 -1.75
CA GLU A 151 1.95 7.71 -2.72
C GLU A 151 0.75 8.16 -3.55
N ASP A 152 -0.05 7.23 -4.06
CA ASP A 152 -1.30 7.50 -4.78
C ASP A 152 -2.30 8.28 -3.91
N ILE A 153 -2.39 7.96 -2.62
CA ILE A 153 -3.20 8.71 -1.65
C ILE A 153 -2.72 10.17 -1.54
N TYR A 154 -1.40 10.40 -1.39
CA TYR A 154 -0.83 11.76 -1.37
C TYR A 154 -1.15 12.53 -2.64
N GLN A 155 -0.98 11.90 -3.80
CA GLN A 155 -1.28 12.51 -5.10
C GLN A 155 -2.76 12.85 -5.24
N SER A 156 -3.67 11.97 -4.83
CA SER A 156 -5.12 12.21 -4.88
C SER A 156 -5.57 13.39 -4.00
N MET A 157 -4.84 13.67 -2.93
CA MET A 157 -5.06 14.82 -2.04
C MET A 157 -4.39 16.11 -2.55
N GLY A 158 -3.70 16.07 -3.70
CA GLY A 158 -2.90 17.19 -4.20
C GLY A 158 -1.74 17.57 -3.28
N MET A 159 -1.24 16.61 -2.49
CA MET A 159 -0.15 16.82 -1.55
C MET A 159 1.15 16.23 -2.10
N PRO A 160 2.31 16.84 -1.79
CA PRO A 160 3.60 16.26 -2.15
C PRO A 160 3.82 14.95 -1.39
N ILE A 161 4.45 13.98 -2.06
CA ILE A 161 4.90 12.74 -1.43
C ILE A 161 6.04 13.10 -0.45
N PRO A 162 5.93 12.75 0.83
CA PRO A 162 6.98 13.04 1.80
C PRO A 162 8.16 12.08 1.67
N ASN A 163 9.36 12.60 1.92
CA ASN A 163 10.60 11.82 2.01
C ASN A 163 10.77 11.15 3.38
#